data_AF-A0A127VKI4-F1
#
_entry.id   AF-A0A127VKI4-F1
#
_cell.length_a   1.000
_cell.length_b   1.000
_cell.length_c   1.000
_cell.angle_alpha   90.00
_cell.angle_beta   90.00
_cell.angle_gamma   90.00
#
_symmetry.space_group_name_H-M   'P 1'
#
loop_
_entity.id
_entity.type
_entity.pdbx_description
1 polymer ?
#
loop_
_entity_poly.entity_id
_entity_poly.type
_entity_poly.pdbx_seq_one_letter_code
_entity_poly.pdbx_strand_id
1 'polypeptide(L)' 'MIYYKMSLLGENFQVKRLSLHISLFRIVHRRGILEIYKNRSSGKWSVLFRSNPDDLISASFIGPEIENLYLLHRATG' A
#
# COMPACT_ATOMS: atom_id res chain seq x y z
N MET A 1 -12.12 3.84 -9.50
CA MET A 1 -10.84 3.27 -9.01
C MET A 1 -10.28 4.23 -7.97
N ILE A 2 -10.02 3.79 -6.73
CA ILE A 2 -9.73 4.68 -5.61
C ILE A 2 -8.22 4.96 -5.55
N TYR A 3 -7.88 6.24 -5.64
CA TYR A 3 -6.55 6.79 -5.40
C TYR A 3 -6.62 7.65 -4.15
N TYR A 4 -5.66 7.49 -3.24
CA TYR A 4 -5.54 8.38 -2.10
C TYR A 4 -4.07 8.65 -1.79
N LYS A 5 -3.84 9.82 -1.22
CA LYS A 5 -2.53 10.24 -0.73
C LYS A 5 -2.43 9.84 0.73
N MET A 6 -1.27 9.35 1.13
CA MET A 6 -0.96 9.12 2.55
C MET A 6 0.39 9.73 2.87
N SER A 7 0.52 10.23 4.09
CA SER A 7 1.79 10.73 4.63
C SER A 7 2.15 9.87 5.83
N LEU A 8 3.34 9.28 5.82
CA LEU A 8 3.80 8.39 6.88
C LEU A 8 5.27 8.71 7.17
N LEU A 9 5.60 9.00 8.43
CA LEU A 9 6.95 9.35 8.88
C LEU A 9 7.62 10.49 8.05
N GLY A 10 6.83 11.49 7.66
CA GLY A 10 7.31 12.62 6.86
C GLY A 10 7.52 12.32 5.37
N GLU A 11 7.24 11.10 4.91
CA GLU A 11 7.25 10.72 3.50
C GLU A 11 5.83 10.73 2.94
N ASN A 12 5.70 11.10 1.66
CA ASN A 12 4.42 11.14 0.97
C ASN A 12 4.32 10.02 -0.05
N PHE A 13 3.18 9.36 -0.06
CA PHE A 13 2.88 8.24 -0.96
C PHE A 13 1.57 8.49 -1.68
N GLN A 14 1.53 8.10 -2.95
CA GLN A 14 0.26 7.94 -3.66
C GLN A 14 -0.06 6.46 -3.73
N VAL A 15 -1.24 6.09 -3.23
CA VAL A 15 -1.65 4.70 -3.15
C VAL A 15 -2.85 4.48 -4.07
N LYS A 16 -2.77 3.39 -4.82
CA LYS A 16 -3.81 2.93 -5.71
C LYS A 16 -4.19 1.51 -5.32
N ARG A 17 -5.48 1.30 -5.04
CA ARG A 17 -6.00 -0.07 -4.88
C ARG A 17 -6.14 -0.72 -6.26
N LEU A 18 -5.47 -1.85 -6.46
CA LEU A 18 -5.44 -2.57 -7.75
C LEU A 18 -6.56 -3.62 -7.87
N SER A 19 -7.11 -4.08 -6.75
CA SER A 19 -8.22 -5.04 -6.73
C SER A 19 -9.20 -4.73 -5.60
N LEU A 20 -10.48 -4.90 -5.86
CA LEU A 20 -11.53 -4.80 -4.84
C LEU A 20 -11.67 -6.08 -4.02
N HIS A 21 -11.26 -7.22 -4.58
CA HIS A 21 -11.42 -8.51 -3.93
C HIS A 21 -10.23 -8.85 -3.03
N ILE A 22 -9.01 -8.55 -3.46
CA ILE A 22 -7.79 -8.80 -2.68
C ILE A 22 -7.22 -7.47 -2.17
N SER A 23 -6.57 -7.50 -1.01
CA SER A 23 -5.80 -6.37 -0.49
C SER A 23 -4.49 -6.28 -1.27
N LEU A 24 -4.60 -5.72 -2.48
CA LEU A 24 -3.52 -5.50 -3.44
C LEU A 24 -3.43 -4.02 -3.77
N PHE A 25 -2.25 -3.45 -3.59
CA PHE A 25 -2.02 -2.01 -3.69
C PHE A 25 -0.74 -1.70 -4.45
N ARG A 26 -0.80 -0.65 -5.27
CA ARG A 26 0.37 0.02 -5.84
C ARG A 26 0.63 1.29 -5.04
N ILE A 27 1.88 1.50 -4.69
CA ILE A 27 2.37 2.61 -3.88
C ILE A 27 3.40 3.32 -4.73
N VAL A 28 3.18 4.60 -5.01
CA VAL A 28 4.11 5.46 -5.72
C VAL A 28 4.76 6.39 -4.71
N HIS A 29 6.07 6.34 -4.66
CA HIS A 29 6.94 7.13 -3.80
C HIS A 29 7.98 7.86 -4.64
N ARG A 30 8.62 8.89 -4.08
CA ARG A 30 9.72 9.60 -4.77
C ARG A 30 10.90 8.69 -5.13
N ARG A 31 11.08 7.57 -4.41
CA ARG A 31 12.16 6.59 -4.66
C ARG A 31 11.78 5.49 -5.65
N GLY A 32 10.51 5.37 -6.03
CA GLY A 32 10.05 4.34 -6.95
C GLY A 32 8.61 3.89 -6.71
N ILE A 33 8.30 2.74 -7.30
CA ILE A 33 6.98 2.10 -7.25
C ILE A 33 7.12 0.76 -6.52
N LEU A 34 6.20 0.51 -5.58
CA LEU A 34 6.08 -0.72 -4.84
C LEU A 34 4.68 -1.29 -5.04
N GLU A 35 4.56 -2.58 -5.31
CA GLU A 35 3.28 -3.30 -5.27
C GLU A 35 3.31 -4.33 -4.16
N ILE A 36 2.31 -4.28 -3.30
CA ILE A 36 2.18 -5.17 -2.15
C ILE A 36 0.82 -5.83 -2.12
N TYR A 37 0.78 -7.01 -1.53
CA TYR A 37 -0.46 -7.70 -1.25
C TYR A 37 -0.48 -8.30 0.16
N LYS A 38 -1.67 -8.45 0.71
CA LYS A 38 -1.92 -9.22 1.94
C LYS A 38 -2.30 -10.65 1.55
N ASN A 39 -1.51 -11.62 1.97
CA ASN A 39 -1.87 -13.02 1.83
C ASN A 39 -3.07 -13.32 2.76
N ARG A 40 -4.18 -13.83 2.19
CA ARG A 40 -5.42 -14.04 2.95
C ARG A 40 -5.29 -15.11 4.04
N SER A 41 -4.51 -16.16 3.79
CA SER A 41 -4.39 -17.30 4.72
C SER A 41 -3.49 -16.98 5.91
N SER A 42 -2.40 -16.24 5.68
CA SER A 42 -1.42 -15.92 6.73
C SER A 42 -1.58 -14.52 7.32
N GLY A 43 -2.37 -13.65 6.68
CA GLY A 43 -2.48 -12.23 7.04
C GLY A 43 -1.21 -11.40 6.78
N LYS A 44 -0.13 -12.02 6.27
CA LYS A 44 1.16 -11.36 6.05
C LYS A 44 1.12 -10.49 4.79
N TRP A 45 1.78 -9.34 4.89
CA TRP A 45 2.02 -8.47 3.75
C TRP A 45 3.30 -8.86 3.02
N SER A 46 3.27 -8.84 1.70
CA SER A 46 4.39 -9.24 0.85
C SER A 46 4.50 -8.34 -0.37
N VAL A 47 5.72 -8.19 -0.87
CA VAL A 47 6.02 -7.41 -2.08
C VAL A 47 5.83 -8.31 -3.30
N LEU A 48 5.09 -7.84 -4.31
CA LEU A 48 5.01 -8.47 -5.63
C LEU A 48 5.98 -7.84 -6.61
N PHE A 49 6.13 -6.52 -6.53
CA PHE A 49 6.96 -5.75 -7.44
C PHE A 49 7.61 -4.59 -6.71
N ARG A 50 8.85 -4.29 -7.09
CA ARG A 50 9.61 -3.15 -6.62
C ARG A 50 10.43 -2.61 -7.80
N SER A 51 10.24 -1.33 -8.13
CA SER A 51 10.99 -0.71 -9.25
C SER A 51 12.41 -0.32 -8.85
N ASN A 52 12.64 -0.03 -7.57
CA ASN A 52 13.95 0.35 -7.04
C ASN A 52 14.37 -0.65 -5.95
N PRO A 53 15.36 -1.52 -6.20
CA PRO A 53 15.77 -2.55 -5.24
C PRO A 53 16.33 -1.96 -3.94
N ASP A 54 16.87 -0.73 -3.97
CA ASP A 54 17.44 -0.04 -2.80
C ASP A 54 16.38 0.67 -1.94
N ASP A 55 15.11 0.63 -2.36
CA ASP A 55 14.02 1.09 -1.50
C ASP A 55 14.02 0.28 -0.19
N LEU A 56 13.84 0.95 0.94
CA LEU A 56 13.79 0.32 2.27
C LEU A 56 12.36 0.21 2.80
N ILE A 57 11.37 0.65 2.03
CA ILE A 57 9.97 0.56 2.44
C ILE A 57 9.58 -0.92 2.60
N SER A 58 9.21 -1.30 3.83
CA SER A 58 8.76 -2.65 4.14
C SER A 58 7.25 -2.79 3.88
N ALA A 59 6.86 -3.86 3.18
CA ALA A 59 5.45 -4.21 2.99
C ALA A 59 4.73 -4.49 4.32
N SER A 60 5.43 -5.09 5.30
CA SER A 60 4.85 -5.37 6.62
C SER A 60 4.54 -4.13 7.43
N PHE A 61 5.25 -3.03 7.14
CA PHE A 61 5.04 -1.74 7.79
C PHE A 61 3.97 -0.90 7.08
N ILE A 62 4.07 -0.74 5.75
CA ILE A 62 3.18 0.17 5.03
C ILE A 62 1.81 -0.44 4.70
N GLY A 63 1.71 -1.77 4.58
CA GLY A 63 0.48 -2.47 4.24
C GLY A 63 -0.67 -2.23 5.21
N PRO A 64 -0.48 -2.42 6.53
CA PRO A 64 -1.51 -2.14 7.53
C PRO A 64 -2.01 -0.68 7.50
N GLU A 65 -1.10 0.28 7.38
CA GLU A 65 -1.45 1.72 7.31
C GLU A 65 -2.33 2.04 6.10
N ILE A 66 -1.98 1.47 4.95
CA ILE A 66 -2.76 1.56 3.71
C ILE A 66 -4.16 0.99 3.91
N GLU A 67 -4.27 -0.22 4.47
CA GLU A 67 -5.55 -0.89 4.67
C GLU A 67 -6.45 -0.12 5.64
N ASN A 68 -5.91 0.40 6.74
CA ASN A 68 -6.64 1.22 7.70
C ASN A 68 -7.18 2.50 7.07
N LEU A 69 -6.34 3.25 6.34
CA LEU A 69 -6.77 4.49 5.66
C LEU A 69 -7.87 4.21 4.62
N TYR A 70 -7.76 3.12 3.88
CA TYR A 70 -8.79 2.72 2.92
C TYR A 70 -10.14 2.43 3.59
N LEU A 71 -10.12 1.73 4.73
CA LEU A 71 -11.33 1.45 5.49
C LEU A 71 -11.97 2.71 6.06
N LEU A 72 -11.17 3.66 6.58
CA LEU A 72 -11.68 4.97 7.02
C LEU A 72 -12.36 5.72 5.89
N HIS A 73 -11.75 5.79 4.70
CA HIS A 73 -12.34 6.46 3.54
C HIS A 73 -13.64 5.82 3.05
N ARG A 74 -13.87 4.52 3.31
CA ARG A 74 -15.15 3.86 2.99
C ARG A 74 -16.20 4.00 4.09
N ALA A 75 -15.80 4.29 5.33
CA ALA A 75 -16.73 4.46 6.43
C ALA A 75 -17.36 5.87 6.46
N THR A 76 -16.70 6.85 5.84
CA THR A 76 -17.11 8.27 5.84
C THR A 76 -17.81 8.73 4.56
N GLY A 77 -18.00 7.85 3.57
CA GLY A 77 -18.68 8.14 2.31
C GLY A 77 -19.67 7.05 1.93
#